data_AF-A0A1U8NG61-F1
#
_entry.id   AF-A0A1U8NG61-F1
#
_cell.length_a   1.000
_cell.length_b   1.000
_cell.length_c   1.000
_cell.angle_alpha   90.00
_cell.angle_beta   90.00
_cell.angle_gamma   90.00
#
_symmetry.space_group_name_H-M   'P 1'
#
loop_
_entity.id
_entity.type
_entity.pdbx_description
1 polymer ?
#
loop_
_entity_poly.entity_id
_entity_poly.type
_entity_poly.pdbx_seq_one_letter_code
_entity_poly.pdbx_strand_id
1 'polypeptide(L)'
;MRMCIDYRQLNNLMIKYKYALPRIDDLFDQLKGASNFSKINLRFGYYQLRVKGADVYKIAFRTRYGHYECLVMPSGFTNAPAAFIDRMNRVFQAYLDRTEEDYDVHLQTVLQILREKQLYAKFNKCEFWLREVTFFGHVPESGKEFTFYSDASYIRLRCVMMQEGKVVTYASRQLKPHEAN
;
A
#
# COMPACT_ATOMS: atom_id res chain seq x y z
N MET A 1 5.71 7.90 -23.61
CA MET A 1 4.28 8.29 -23.52
C MET A 1 3.55 7.27 -22.64
N ARG A 2 2.64 7.68 -21.74
CA ARG A 2 1.83 6.78 -20.90
C ARG A 2 0.36 7.12 -21.08
N MET A 3 -0.48 6.11 -21.31
CA MET A 3 -1.92 6.29 -21.41
C MET A 3 -2.52 6.59 -20.04
N CYS A 4 -3.32 7.65 -19.95
CA CYS A 4 -4.06 8.04 -18.75
C CYS A 4 -5.53 8.24 -19.13
N ILE A 5 -6.42 7.49 -18.48
CA ILE A 5 -7.86 7.58 -18.71
C ILE A 5 -8.44 8.51 -17.64
N ASP A 6 -9.24 9.49 -18.04
CA ASP A 6 -9.85 10.44 -17.11
C ASP A 6 -11.14 9.87 -16.50
N TYR A 7 -11.00 9.26 -15.33
CA TYR A 7 -12.13 8.73 -14.55
C TYR A 7 -12.72 9.72 -13.55
N ARG A 8 -12.39 11.03 -13.60
CA ARG A 8 -12.84 12.00 -12.56
C ARG A 8 -14.36 12.01 -12.36
N GLN A 9 -15.13 12.06 -13.45
CA GLN A 9 -16.60 12.08 -13.36
C GLN A 9 -17.14 10.76 -12.81
N LEU A 10 -16.63 9.62 -13.31
CA LEU A 10 -17.01 8.31 -12.80
C LEU A 10 -16.68 8.17 -11.31
N ASN A 11 -15.47 8.55 -10.90
CA ASN A 11 -15.01 8.47 -9.51
C ASN A 11 -15.91 9.27 -8.54
N ASN A 12 -16.54 10.35 -8.99
CA ASN A 12 -17.47 11.13 -8.17
C ASN A 12 -18.82 10.41 -7.95
N LEU A 13 -19.22 9.53 -8.87
CA LEU A 13 -20.44 8.73 -8.75
C LEU A 13 -20.22 7.44 -7.94
N MET A 14 -18.96 7.05 -7.74
CA MET A 14 -18.62 5.80 -7.08
C MET A 14 -18.72 5.91 -5.56
N ILE A 15 -19.32 4.89 -4.94
CA ILE A 15 -19.18 4.67 -3.50
C ILE A 15 -17.70 4.31 -3.23
N LYS A 16 -17.05 5.15 -2.42
CA LYS A 16 -15.63 4.98 -2.08
C LYS A 16 -15.45 3.76 -1.18
N TYR A 17 -14.59 2.84 -1.60
CA TYR A 17 -14.23 1.69 -0.79
C TYR A 17 -13.31 2.15 0.36
N LYS A 18 -13.90 2.35 1.53
CA LYS A 18 -13.19 2.77 2.74
C LYS A 18 -12.46 1.56 3.34
N TYR A 19 -11.26 1.30 2.86
CA TYR A 19 -10.36 0.34 3.48
C TYR A 19 -9.67 0.99 4.69
N ALA A 20 -9.79 0.38 5.87
CA ALA A 20 -9.08 0.84 7.06
C ALA A 20 -7.60 0.47 6.92
N LEU A 21 -6.77 1.47 6.66
CA LEU A 21 -5.32 1.27 6.64
C LEU A 21 -4.83 1.12 8.08
N PRO A 22 -3.96 0.14 8.38
CA PRO A 22 -3.34 0.03 9.70
C PRO A 22 -2.50 1.28 9.98
N ARG A 23 -2.31 1.60 11.27
CA ARG A 23 -1.42 2.70 11.62
C ARG A 23 0.01 2.30 11.28
N ILE A 24 0.83 3.32 11.00
CA ILE A 24 2.24 3.10 10.68
C ILE A 24 2.94 2.42 11.87
N ASP A 25 2.58 2.77 13.11
CA ASP A 25 3.12 2.17 14.33
C ASP A 25 2.80 0.66 14.43
N ASP A 26 1.54 0.27 14.15
CA ASP A 26 1.12 -1.13 14.13
C ASP A 26 1.95 -1.95 13.13
N LEU A 27 2.27 -1.36 11.97
CA LEU A 27 3.11 -1.99 10.96
C LEU A 27 4.57 -2.12 11.42
N PHE A 28 5.11 -1.13 12.13
CA PHE A 28 6.47 -1.21 12.67
C PHE A 28 6.58 -2.21 13.82
N ASP A 29 5.55 -2.30 14.67
CA ASP A 29 5.49 -3.29 15.75
C ASP A 29 5.53 -4.72 15.22
N GLN A 30 4.87 -4.99 14.08
CA GLN A 30 4.96 -6.28 13.38
C GLN A 30 6.36 -6.60 12.84
N LEU A 31 7.19 -5.58 12.59
CA LEU A 31 8.55 -5.75 12.07
C LEU A 31 9.60 -5.86 13.19
N LYS A 32 9.23 -5.60 14.46
CA LYS A 32 10.15 -5.70 15.59
C LYS A 32 10.63 -7.14 15.76
N GLY A 33 11.94 -7.32 15.91
CA GLY A 33 12.58 -8.63 16.06
C GLY A 33 12.96 -9.31 14.74
N ALA A 34 12.51 -8.80 13.59
CA ALA A 34 13.00 -9.25 12.31
C ALA A 34 14.43 -8.74 12.06
N SER A 35 15.31 -9.62 11.59
CA SER A 35 16.71 -9.33 11.25
C SER A 35 16.97 -9.24 9.75
N ASN A 36 16.11 -9.87 8.95
CA ASN A 36 16.21 -9.95 7.51
C ASN A 36 14.88 -9.52 6.87
N PHE A 37 14.96 -8.72 5.81
CA PHE A 37 13.82 -8.16 5.11
C PHE A 37 13.90 -8.42 3.60
N SER A 38 12.73 -8.54 2.98
CA SER A 38 12.57 -8.58 1.53
C SER A 38 11.54 -7.57 1.07
N LYS A 39 11.87 -6.81 0.03
CA LYS A 39 10.93 -5.95 -0.69
C LYS A 39 10.54 -6.62 -2.00
N ILE A 40 9.29 -7.05 -2.11
CA ILE A 40 8.76 -7.61 -3.36
C ILE A 40 7.93 -6.55 -4.06
N ASN A 41 8.41 -6.08 -5.21
CA ASN A 41 7.69 -5.10 -6.02
C ASN A 41 6.83 -5.81 -7.06
N LEU A 42 5.50 -5.64 -7.02
CA LEU A 42 4.61 -6.26 -8.02
C LEU A 42 4.61 -5.51 -9.37
N ARG A 43 4.73 -6.26 -10.46
CA ARG A 43 4.71 -5.73 -11.84
C ARG A 43 3.32 -5.18 -12.17
N PHE A 44 3.25 -4.07 -12.90
CA PHE A 44 1.98 -3.49 -13.35
C PHE A 44 0.94 -3.15 -12.24
N GLY A 45 1.30 -3.25 -10.94
CA GLY A 45 0.45 -2.86 -9.81
C GLY A 45 -1.00 -3.34 -9.94
N TYR A 46 -1.93 -2.38 -9.98
CA TYR A 46 -3.37 -2.64 -10.05
C TYR A 46 -3.83 -3.39 -11.30
N TYR A 47 -3.09 -3.33 -12.41
CA TYR A 47 -3.46 -4.02 -13.65
C TYR A 47 -3.43 -5.56 -13.52
N GLN A 48 -2.94 -6.11 -12.40
CA GLN A 48 -3.05 -7.54 -12.10
C GLN A 48 -4.42 -7.94 -11.54
N LEU A 49 -5.23 -6.97 -11.08
CA LEU A 49 -6.56 -7.22 -10.55
C LEU A 49 -7.58 -7.24 -11.68
N ARG A 50 -8.33 -8.35 -11.80
CA ARG A 50 -9.45 -8.43 -12.73
C ARG A 50 -10.65 -7.65 -12.22
N VAL A 51 -11.32 -6.94 -13.13
CA VAL A 51 -12.59 -6.29 -12.86
C VAL A 51 -13.69 -7.33 -12.97
N LYS A 52 -14.67 -7.27 -12.07
CA LYS A 52 -15.82 -8.18 -12.12
C LYS A 52 -16.55 -7.98 -13.45
N GLY A 53 -16.92 -9.06 -14.14
CA GLY A 53 -17.53 -8.97 -15.48
C GLY A 53 -18.73 -8.03 -15.55
N ALA A 54 -19.57 -8.01 -14.51
CA ALA A 54 -20.73 -7.12 -14.39
C ALA A 54 -20.39 -5.62 -14.24
N ASP A 55 -19.13 -5.27 -13.99
CA ASP A 55 -18.65 -3.90 -13.79
C ASP A 55 -17.70 -3.42 -14.90
N VAL A 56 -17.33 -4.28 -15.86
CA VAL A 56 -16.37 -3.98 -16.94
C VAL A 56 -16.82 -2.78 -17.78
N TYR A 57 -18.10 -2.74 -18.18
CA TYR A 57 -18.64 -1.65 -18.99
C TYR A 57 -18.61 -0.29 -18.27
N LYS A 58 -18.60 -0.27 -16.93
CA LYS A 58 -18.61 0.98 -16.13
C LYS A 58 -17.30 1.74 -16.23
N ILE A 59 -16.21 1.05 -16.54
CA ILE A 59 -14.87 1.63 -16.69
C ILE A 59 -14.42 1.72 -18.15
N ALA A 60 -15.36 1.63 -19.08
CA ALA A 60 -15.10 1.79 -20.49
C ALA A 60 -14.60 3.22 -20.81
N PHE A 61 -13.84 3.34 -21.89
CA PHE A 61 -13.30 4.60 -22.36
C PHE A 61 -13.31 4.66 -23.89
N ARG A 62 -13.31 5.89 -24.41
CA ARG A 62 -13.29 6.15 -25.84
C ARG A 62 -11.97 6.77 -26.27
N THR A 63 -11.46 6.32 -27.41
CA THR A 63 -10.36 6.97 -28.12
C THR A 63 -10.84 7.38 -29.51
N ARG A 64 -9.98 8.07 -30.28
CA ARG A 64 -10.26 8.38 -31.69
C ARG A 64 -10.45 7.13 -32.57
N TYR A 65 -10.01 5.97 -32.10
CA TYR A 65 -10.03 4.71 -32.85
C TYR A 65 -11.16 3.76 -32.43
N GLY A 66 -11.91 4.09 -31.37
CA GLY A 66 -13.02 3.24 -30.94
C GLY A 66 -13.33 3.34 -29.46
N HIS A 67 -14.25 2.49 -29.05
CA HIS A 67 -14.67 2.30 -27.66
C HIS A 67 -14.05 1.02 -27.11
N TYR A 68 -13.51 1.09 -25.91
CA TYR A 68 -12.75 0.00 -25.30
C TYR A 68 -13.14 -0.16 -23.83
N GLU A 69 -13.01 -1.39 -23.34
CA GLU A 69 -13.32 -1.74 -21.96
C GLU A 69 -12.09 -2.31 -21.26
N CYS A 70 -11.85 -1.88 -20.03
CA CYS A 70 -10.76 -2.41 -19.23
C CYS A 70 -11.22 -3.72 -18.54
N LEU A 71 -10.52 -4.83 -18.81
CA LEU A 71 -10.77 -6.11 -18.11
C LEU A 71 -10.05 -6.19 -16.75
N VAL A 72 -9.10 -5.29 -16.54
CA VAL A 72 -8.28 -5.20 -15.32
C VAL A 72 -8.39 -3.80 -14.73
N MET A 73 -8.09 -3.68 -13.44
CA MET A 73 -8.23 -2.42 -12.70
C MET A 73 -7.30 -1.35 -13.28
N PRO A 74 -7.85 -0.28 -13.89
CA PRO A 74 -7.04 0.73 -14.54
C PRO A 74 -6.46 1.73 -13.54
N SER A 75 -5.35 2.34 -13.92
CA SER A 75 -4.82 3.48 -13.16
C SER A 75 -5.78 4.68 -13.26
N GLY A 76 -5.94 5.42 -12.16
CA GLY A 76 -6.85 6.57 -12.06
C GLY A 76 -8.24 6.24 -11.51
N PHE A 77 -8.59 4.97 -11.35
CA PHE A 77 -9.83 4.56 -10.71
C PHE A 77 -9.75 4.67 -9.18
N THR A 78 -10.74 5.32 -8.55
CA THR A 78 -10.64 5.73 -7.14
C THR A 78 -10.54 4.56 -6.16
N ASN A 79 -11.11 3.40 -6.49
CA ASN A 79 -11.12 2.22 -5.61
C ASN A 79 -9.94 1.27 -5.87
N ALA A 80 -9.09 1.54 -6.87
CA ALA A 80 -7.98 0.66 -7.23
C ALA A 80 -6.98 0.41 -6.08
N PRO A 81 -6.52 1.43 -5.30
CA PRO A 81 -5.61 1.20 -4.19
C PRO A 81 -6.23 0.33 -3.08
N ALA A 82 -7.48 0.62 -2.70
CA ALA A 82 -8.18 -0.09 -1.64
C ALA A 82 -8.45 -1.56 -2.03
N ALA A 83 -8.89 -1.81 -3.27
CA ALA A 83 -9.09 -3.16 -3.79
C ALA A 83 -7.77 -3.96 -3.86
N PHE A 84 -6.65 -3.29 -4.16
CA PHE A 84 -5.34 -3.93 -4.17
C PHE A 84 -4.88 -4.34 -2.77
N ILE A 85 -5.00 -3.45 -1.80
CA ILE A 85 -4.60 -3.73 -0.41
C ILE A 85 -5.48 -4.84 0.18
N ASP A 86 -6.81 -4.77 0.00
CA ASP A 86 -7.72 -5.84 0.41
C ASP A 86 -7.35 -7.19 -0.22
N ARG A 87 -7.02 -7.20 -1.52
CA ARG A 87 -6.57 -8.43 -2.19
C ARG A 87 -5.26 -8.96 -1.61
N MET A 88 -4.26 -8.09 -1.39
CA MET A 88 -2.98 -8.50 -0.80
C MET A 88 -3.20 -9.07 0.60
N ASN A 89 -3.97 -8.38 1.44
CA ASN A 89 -4.25 -8.85 2.78
C ASN A 89 -4.98 -10.19 2.75
N ARG A 90 -6.01 -10.41 1.92
CA ARG A 90 -6.66 -11.73 1.82
C ARG A 90 -5.73 -12.85 1.33
N VAL A 91 -4.79 -12.53 0.45
CA VAL A 91 -3.83 -13.53 -0.08
C VAL A 91 -2.80 -13.90 0.99
N PHE A 92 -2.34 -12.92 1.77
CA PHE A 92 -1.27 -13.11 2.75
C PHE A 92 -1.77 -13.25 4.20
N GLN A 93 -3.07 -13.13 4.46
CA GLN A 93 -3.66 -13.08 5.81
C GLN A 93 -3.20 -14.23 6.69
N ALA A 94 -3.18 -15.46 6.13
CA ALA A 94 -2.78 -16.66 6.86
C ALA A 94 -1.28 -16.74 7.20
N TYR A 95 -0.48 -15.83 6.65
CA TYR A 95 0.99 -15.82 6.71
C TYR A 95 1.56 -14.55 7.35
N LEU A 96 0.78 -13.46 7.44
CA LEU A 96 1.22 -12.21 8.08
C LEU A 96 1.46 -12.36 9.59
N ASP A 97 0.75 -13.28 10.26
CA ASP A 97 0.87 -13.51 11.70
C ASP A 97 1.87 -14.64 12.05
N ARG A 98 2.54 -15.23 11.05
CA ARG A 98 3.51 -16.31 11.27
C ARG A 98 4.91 -15.74 11.38
N THR A 99 5.44 -15.70 12.60
CA THR A 99 6.87 -15.53 12.86
C THR A 99 7.56 -16.87 12.60
N GLU A 100 7.89 -17.15 11.34
CA GLU A 100 8.76 -18.30 11.06
C GLU A 100 10.18 -18.00 11.56
N GLU A 101 10.77 -18.94 12.29
CA GLU A 101 12.14 -18.83 12.81
C GLU A 101 13.19 -18.76 11.68
N ASP A 102 12.85 -19.32 10.50
CA ASP A 102 13.70 -19.37 9.32
C ASP A 102 13.18 -18.46 8.20
N TYR A 103 13.99 -17.44 7.88
CA TYR A 103 13.70 -16.47 6.84
C TYR A 103 13.61 -17.08 5.43
N ASP A 104 14.42 -18.11 5.13
CA ASP A 104 14.46 -18.71 3.79
C ASP A 104 13.16 -19.48 3.50
N VAL A 105 12.62 -20.17 4.52
CA VAL A 105 11.31 -20.84 4.44
C VAL A 105 10.19 -19.84 4.24
N HIS A 106 10.23 -18.71 4.96
CA HIS A 106 9.24 -17.65 4.83
C HIS A 106 9.24 -17.07 3.42
N LEU A 107 10.41 -16.74 2.89
CA LEU A 107 10.55 -16.19 1.54
C LEU A 107 10.08 -17.19 0.48
N GLN A 108 10.44 -18.47 0.62
CA GLN A 108 9.99 -19.52 -0.30
C GLN A 108 8.45 -19.64 -0.30
N THR A 109 7.82 -19.62 0.86
CA THR A 109 6.37 -19.62 1.01
C THR A 109 5.72 -18.42 0.33
N VAL A 110 6.23 -17.20 0.56
CA VAL A 110 5.71 -15.98 -0.07
C VAL A 110 5.82 -16.06 -1.60
N LEU A 111 6.95 -16.50 -2.13
CA LEU A 111 7.14 -16.66 -3.57
C LEU A 111 6.23 -17.74 -4.17
N GLN A 112 5.98 -18.83 -3.44
CA GLN A 112 5.06 -19.88 -3.84
C GLN A 112 3.61 -19.37 -3.91
N ILE A 113 3.16 -18.60 -2.92
CA ILE A 113 1.83 -17.96 -2.92
C ILE A 113 1.68 -17.01 -4.10
N LEU A 114 2.70 -16.20 -4.39
CA LEU A 114 2.68 -15.30 -5.56
C LEU A 114 2.50 -16.09 -6.85
N ARG A 115 3.20 -17.22 -6.99
CA ARG A 115 3.05 -18.13 -8.14
C ARG A 115 1.64 -18.70 -8.25
N GLU A 116 1.09 -19.24 -7.15
CA GLU A 116 -0.25 -19.83 -7.11
C GLU A 116 -1.36 -18.83 -7.40
N LYS A 117 -1.23 -17.60 -6.89
CA LYS A 117 -2.20 -16.52 -7.11
C LYS A 117 -1.96 -15.74 -8.41
N GLN A 118 -0.99 -16.16 -9.22
CA GLN A 118 -0.59 -15.51 -10.47
C GLN A 118 -0.30 -14.01 -10.29
N LEU A 119 0.36 -13.66 -9.17
CA LEU A 119 0.84 -12.32 -8.88
C LEU A 119 2.30 -12.22 -9.29
N TYR A 120 2.56 -11.39 -10.30
CA TYR A 120 3.87 -11.27 -10.93
C TYR A 120 4.66 -10.15 -10.29
N ALA A 121 5.82 -10.49 -9.74
CA ALA A 121 6.80 -9.52 -9.26
C ALA A 121 7.63 -8.94 -10.43
N LYS A 122 8.10 -7.71 -10.26
CA LYS A 122 9.08 -7.06 -11.13
C LYS A 122 10.46 -7.27 -10.51
N PHE A 123 11.12 -8.34 -10.93
CA PHE A 123 12.38 -8.83 -10.33
C PHE A 123 13.44 -7.74 -10.14
N ASN A 124 13.68 -6.89 -11.15
CA ASN A 124 14.68 -5.82 -11.06
C ASN A 124 14.35 -4.66 -10.10
N LYS A 125 13.18 -4.70 -9.46
CA LYS A 125 12.77 -3.79 -8.38
C LYS A 125 12.53 -4.51 -7.06
N CYS A 126 12.77 -5.83 -7.01
CA CYS A 126 12.73 -6.58 -5.78
C CYS A 126 14.12 -6.53 -5.12
N GLU A 127 14.14 -6.43 -3.81
CA GLU A 127 15.34 -6.47 -2.98
C GLU A 127 15.16 -7.57 -1.95
N PHE A 128 16.16 -8.42 -1.74
CA PHE A 128 16.08 -9.58 -0.86
C PHE A 128 17.28 -9.64 0.10
N TRP A 129 17.11 -10.30 1.25
CA TRP A 129 18.14 -10.44 2.30
C TRP A 129 18.70 -9.08 2.77
N LEU A 130 17.81 -8.10 2.93
CA LEU A 130 18.17 -6.79 3.47
C LEU A 130 18.27 -6.84 4.99
N ARG A 131 19.31 -6.23 5.56
CA ARG A 131 19.40 -6.01 7.02
C ARG A 131 18.58 -4.80 7.49
N GLU A 132 18.38 -3.85 6.59
CA GLU A 132 17.65 -2.61 6.82
C GLU A 132 16.73 -2.34 5.64
N VAL A 133 15.49 -1.91 5.92
CA VAL A 133 14.46 -1.75 4.90
C VAL A 133 13.85 -0.36 5.00
N THR A 134 14.03 0.49 3.98
CA THR A 134 13.31 1.77 3.97
C THR A 134 11.81 1.52 3.72
N PHE A 135 10.97 1.82 4.72
CA PHE A 135 9.52 1.73 4.69
C PHE A 135 8.92 3.14 4.75
N PHE A 136 8.11 3.52 3.76
CA PHE A 136 7.55 4.88 3.60
C PHE A 136 8.55 6.05 3.63
N GLY A 137 9.81 5.80 3.27
CA GLY A 137 10.88 6.82 3.32
C GLY A 137 11.65 6.85 4.64
N HIS A 138 11.40 5.91 5.55
CA HIS A 138 12.10 5.78 6.83
C HIS A 138 12.78 4.41 6.93
N VAL A 139 13.99 4.35 7.48
CA VAL A 139 14.63 3.08 7.84
C VAL A 139 14.25 2.79 9.29
N PRO A 140 13.42 1.77 9.58
CA PRO A 140 13.19 1.33 10.94
C PRO A 140 14.46 0.65 11.43
N GLU A 141 15.14 1.26 12.40
CA GLU A 141 16.16 0.56 13.18
C GLU A 141 15.46 -0.46 14.10
N SER A 142 15.82 -1.73 13.95
CA SER A 142 15.24 -2.83 14.75
C SER A 142 15.55 -2.64 16.23
N GLY A 143 14.52 -2.67 17.09
CA GLY A 143 14.66 -2.70 18.55
C GLY A 143 14.68 -1.34 19.27
N LYS A 144 14.42 -0.22 18.59
CA LYS A 144 14.42 1.12 19.22
C LYS A 144 13.03 1.75 19.31
N GLU A 145 12.82 2.54 20.36
CA GLU A 145 11.55 3.22 20.66
C GLU A 145 11.42 4.56 19.91
N PHE A 146 10.20 4.88 19.46
CA PHE A 146 9.87 6.14 18.80
C PHE A 146 9.13 7.06 19.77
N THR A 147 9.44 8.37 19.74
CA THR A 147 8.75 9.40 20.52
C THR A 147 8.05 10.37 19.59
N PHE A 148 6.76 10.63 19.83
CA PHE A 148 5.97 11.55 19.03
C PHE A 148 5.69 12.84 19.80
N TYR A 149 5.94 13.98 19.15
CA TYR A 149 5.53 15.30 19.62
C TYR A 149 4.44 15.82 18.70
N SER A 150 3.23 15.95 19.23
CA SER A 150 2.10 16.51 18.50
C SER A 150 1.75 17.90 19.03
N ASP A 151 1.53 18.82 18.09
CA ASP A 151 1.02 20.16 18.33
C ASP A 151 -0.24 20.37 17.47
N ALA A 152 -1.25 20.98 18.07
CA ALA A 152 -2.55 21.19 17.45
C ALA A 152 -2.88 22.69 17.46
N SER A 153 -3.00 23.27 16.26
CA SER A 153 -3.59 24.60 16.06
C SER A 153 -5.04 24.47 15.58
N TYR A 154 -5.83 25.53 15.67
CA TYR A 154 -7.23 25.59 15.18
C TYR A 154 -7.44 25.15 13.72
N ILE A 155 -6.38 25.08 12.91
CA ILE A 155 -6.45 24.80 11.48
C ILE A 155 -5.70 23.51 11.11
N ARG A 156 -4.68 23.13 11.87
CA ARG A 156 -3.72 22.09 11.46
C ARG A 156 -3.14 21.35 12.66
N LEU A 157 -3.16 20.03 12.57
CA LEU A 157 -2.40 19.13 13.44
C LEU A 157 -1.01 18.93 12.82
N ARG A 158 0.04 19.08 13.63
CA ARG A 158 1.43 18.76 13.27
C ARG A 158 1.94 17.71 14.24
N CYS A 159 2.60 16.69 13.72
CA CYS A 159 3.25 15.65 14.52
C CYS A 159 4.69 15.51 14.02
N VAL A 160 5.62 15.48 14.97
CA VAL A 160 7.03 15.21 14.74
C VAL A 160 7.33 13.85 15.35
N MET A 161 7.77 12.91 14.52
CA MET A 161 8.27 11.63 14.98
C MET A 161 9.76 11.77 15.22
N MET A 162 10.21 11.39 16.41
CA MET A 162 11.60 11.38 16.81
C MET A 162 12.05 9.97 17.20
N GLN A 163 13.32 9.69 16.98
CA GLN A 163 14.00 8.49 17.44
C GLN A 163 15.35 8.92 18.02
N GLU A 164 15.63 8.57 19.27
CA GLU A 164 16.86 8.96 20.00
C GLU A 164 17.17 10.48 19.94
N GLY A 165 16.13 11.32 20.07
CA GLY A 165 16.28 12.78 20.05
C GLY A 165 16.52 13.40 18.66
N LYS A 166 16.53 12.60 17.59
CA LYS A 166 16.62 13.08 16.21
C LYS A 166 15.25 13.05 15.53
N VAL A 167 14.95 14.08 14.75
CA VAL A 167 13.71 14.13 13.97
C VAL A 167 13.79 13.13 12.81
N VAL A 168 12.83 12.20 12.78
CA VAL A 168 12.71 11.17 11.72
C VAL A 168 11.73 11.61 10.64
N THR A 169 10.57 12.17 11.01
CA THR A 169 9.59 12.65 10.04
C THR A 169 8.63 13.69 10.58
N TYR A 170 8.03 14.44 9.65
CA TYR A 170 6.98 15.40 9.91
C TYR A 170 5.68 14.91 9.25
N ALA A 171 4.65 14.70 10.06
CA ALA A 171 3.30 14.48 9.58
C ALA A 171 2.46 15.73 9.86
N SER A 172 1.77 16.27 8.85
CA SER A 172 0.80 17.34 9.06
C SER A 172 -0.50 17.06 8.36
N ARG A 173 -1.61 17.33 9.06
CA ARG A 173 -2.97 17.15 8.54
C ARG A 173 -3.79 18.39 8.85
N GLN A 174 -4.47 18.92 7.84
CA GLN A 174 -5.44 19.99 8.04
C GLN A 174 -6.67 19.43 8.76
N LEU A 175 -7.12 20.12 9.81
CA LEU A 175 -8.30 19.72 10.57
C LEU A 175 -9.55 19.93 9.71
N LYS A 176 -10.49 18.99 9.76
CA LYS A 176 -11.79 19.17 9.14
C LYS A 176 -12.61 20.21 9.94
N PRO A 177 -13.60 20.85 9.33
CA PRO A 177 -14.38 21.90 10.01
C PRO A 177 -15.04 21.47 11.32
N HIS A 178 -15.34 20.18 11.50
CA HIS A 178 -15.91 19.63 12.74
C HIS A 178 -14.87 19.17 13.78
N GLU A 179 -13.58 19.23 13.43
CA GLU A 179 -12.45 18.93 14.32
C GLU A 179 -11.82 20.23 14.87
N ALA A 180 -12.27 21.40 14.40
CA ALA A 180 -11.89 22.71 14.92
C ALA A 180 -12.95 23.16 15.94
N ASN A 181 -12.65 23.01 17.23
CA ASN A 181 -13.43 23.58 18.34
C ASN A 181 -12.69 24.78 18.93
#